data_AF-A0A2N2HH82-F1
#
_entry.id   AF-A0A2N2HH82-F1
#
_cell.length_a   1.000
_cell.length_b   1.000
_cell.length_c   1.000
_cell.angle_alpha   90.00
_cell.angle_beta   90.00
_cell.angle_gamma   90.00
#
_symmetry.space_group_name_H-M   'P 1'
#
loop_
_entity.id
_entity.type
_entity.pdbx_description
1 polymer ?
#
loop_
_entity_poly.entity_id
_entity_poly.type
_entity_poly.pdbx_seq_one_letter_code
_entity_poly.pdbx_strand_id
1 'polypeptide(L)'
;GIRDEDVRDKPTFADVCGEVLERLAGAVPAAYNAAFDRGFLLAEINRIGRGGLLDVPATRDRVVWLDPLVWARHLYPEEKSRKLTSMAELLGIELQQAHRATADAEAALLVMYKMAEQDRIPKGYGEIIQEQVRIARSQDETRNMWRRR
;
A
#
# COMPACT_ATOMS: atom_id res chain seq x y z
N GLY A 1 -19.27 -1.18 9.02
CA GLY A 1 -18.28 -0.09 8.90
C GLY A 1 -18.01 0.46 10.27
N ILE A 2 -16.93 1.22 10.41
CA ILE A 2 -16.61 1.96 11.65
C ILE A 2 -17.47 3.22 11.67
N ARG A 3 -18.08 3.54 12.82
CA ARG A 3 -18.91 4.72 13.06
C ARG A 3 -18.19 5.67 14.01
N ASP A 4 -18.60 6.93 14.06
CA ASP A 4 -18.01 7.93 14.96
C ASP A 4 -18.10 7.51 16.44
N GLU A 5 -19.16 6.78 16.82
CA GLU A 5 -19.33 6.21 18.17
C GLU A 5 -18.29 5.13 18.50
N ASP A 6 -17.78 4.39 17.52
CA ASP A 6 -16.79 3.32 17.73
C ASP A 6 -15.40 3.87 18.10
N VAL A 7 -15.12 5.13 17.71
CA VAL A 7 -13.80 5.78 17.83
C VAL A 7 -13.77 6.96 18.80
N ARG A 8 -14.94 7.40 19.31
CA ARG A 8 -15.06 8.61 20.15
C ARG A 8 -14.13 8.61 21.36
N ASP A 9 -14.07 7.49 22.07
CA ASP A 9 -13.31 7.35 23.32
C ASP A 9 -12.00 6.56 23.10
N LYS A 10 -11.56 6.43 21.84
CA LYS A 10 -10.31 5.74 21.50
C LYS A 10 -9.13 6.69 21.56
N PRO A 11 -7.91 6.16 21.78
CA PRO A 11 -6.70 6.98 21.78
C PRO A 11 -6.54 7.75 20.47
N THR A 12 -5.93 8.92 20.55
CA THR A 12 -5.55 9.68 19.35
C THR A 12 -4.37 9.00 18.65
N PHE A 13 -4.09 9.39 17.40
CA PHE A 13 -2.89 8.89 16.73
C PHE A 13 -1.61 9.22 17.50
N ALA A 14 -1.53 10.38 18.15
CA ALA A 14 -0.37 10.77 18.95
C ALA A 14 -0.11 9.77 20.10
N ASP A 15 -1.17 9.26 20.71
CA ASP A 15 -1.09 8.30 21.82
C ASP A 15 -0.62 6.92 21.36
N VAL A 16 -0.97 6.49 20.14
CA VAL A 16 -0.65 5.15 19.61
C VAL A 16 0.52 5.13 18.62
N CYS A 17 1.05 6.30 18.22
CA CYS A 17 2.06 6.40 17.18
C CYS A 17 3.29 5.56 17.50
N GLY A 18 3.75 5.56 18.76
CA GLY A 18 4.89 4.75 19.20
C GLY A 18 4.72 3.26 18.91
N GLU A 19 3.56 2.68 19.27
CA GLU A 19 3.25 1.27 19.02
C GLU A 19 3.18 0.96 17.52
N VAL A 20 2.56 1.87 16.74
CA VAL A 20 2.48 1.72 15.28
C VAL A 20 3.88 1.70 14.66
N LEU A 21 4.76 2.61 15.08
CA LEU A 21 6.13 2.68 14.56
C LEU A 21 6.98 1.50 14.99
N GLU A 22 6.81 0.99 16.21
CA GLU A 22 7.47 -0.23 16.68
C GLU A 22 7.09 -1.43 15.81
N ARG A 23 5.79 -1.58 15.48
CA ARG A 23 5.31 -2.64 14.58
C ARG A 23 5.83 -2.52 13.15
N LEU A 24 6.11 -1.29 12.69
CA LEU A 24 6.65 -1.00 11.36
C LEU A 24 8.19 -1.02 11.32
N ALA A 25 8.86 -1.07 12.47
CA ALA A 25 10.31 -1.04 12.54
C ALA A 25 10.91 -2.29 11.87
N GLY A 26 11.89 -2.07 10.99
CA GLY A 26 12.53 -3.14 10.23
C GLY A 26 11.66 -3.77 9.12
N ALA A 27 10.41 -3.34 8.94
CA ALA A 27 9.53 -3.84 7.89
C ALA A 27 9.68 -3.05 6.58
N VAL A 28 9.39 -3.74 5.46
CA VAL A 28 9.20 -3.09 4.16
C VAL A 28 7.77 -2.55 4.11
N PRO A 29 7.56 -1.24 3.90
CA PRO A 29 6.23 -0.69 3.81
C PRO A 29 5.56 -1.11 2.50
N ALA A 30 4.39 -1.72 2.59
CA ALA A 30 3.61 -2.20 1.46
C ALA A 30 2.11 -1.99 1.73
N ALA A 31 1.37 -1.54 0.72
CA ALA A 31 -0.09 -1.41 0.79
C ALA A 31 -0.71 -1.39 -0.62
N TYR A 32 -1.95 -1.85 -0.75
CA TYR A 32 -2.68 -1.79 -2.01
C TYR A 32 -3.20 -0.37 -2.23
N ASN A 33 -2.76 0.32 -3.29
CA ASN A 33 -2.94 1.77 -3.45
C ASN A 33 -2.15 2.58 -2.40
N ALA A 34 -0.87 2.24 -2.22
CA ALA A 34 -0.01 2.71 -1.14
C ALA A 34 0.10 4.23 -0.99
N ALA A 35 -0.17 5.01 -2.06
CA ALA A 35 -0.19 6.46 -1.99
C ALA A 35 -1.21 6.99 -0.95
N PHE A 36 -2.32 6.28 -0.75
CA PHE A 36 -3.35 6.64 0.23
C PHE A 36 -2.84 6.44 1.67
N ASP A 37 -2.43 5.23 2.04
CA ASP A 37 -1.95 4.89 3.38
C ASP A 37 -0.70 5.68 3.76
N ARG A 38 0.26 5.81 2.83
CA ARG A 38 1.45 6.64 3.02
C ARG A 38 1.08 8.10 3.25
N GLY A 39 0.13 8.63 2.49
CA GLY A 39 -0.34 10.00 2.65
C GLY A 39 -0.97 10.22 4.04
N PHE A 40 -1.79 9.27 4.49
CA PHE A 40 -2.43 9.30 5.80
C PHE A 40 -1.38 9.26 6.93
N LEU A 41 -0.48 8.27 6.91
CA LEU A 41 0.56 8.11 7.95
C LEU A 41 1.46 9.35 8.04
N LEU A 42 1.95 9.85 6.90
CA LEU A 42 2.83 11.02 6.90
C LEU A 42 2.11 12.30 7.35
N ALA A 43 0.82 12.45 7.03
CA ALA A 43 0.03 13.58 7.50
C ALA A 43 -0.13 13.56 9.02
N GLU A 44 -0.45 12.40 9.61
CA GLU A 44 -0.56 12.28 11.07
C GLU A 44 0.78 12.50 11.78
N ILE A 45 1.87 11.92 11.25
CA ILE A 45 3.23 12.14 11.76
C ILE A 45 3.62 13.63 11.69
N ASN A 46 3.23 14.33 10.62
CA ASN A 46 3.50 15.76 10.49
C ASN A 46 2.74 16.58 11.54
N ARG A 47 1.51 16.19 11.90
CA ARG A 47 0.70 16.91 12.90
C ARG A 47 1.28 16.80 14.31
N ILE A 48 1.82 15.65 14.68
CA ILE A 48 2.41 15.42 16.01
C ILE A 48 3.86 15.92 16.13
N GLY A 49 4.50 16.22 15.00
CA GLY A 49 5.91 16.62 14.92
C GLY A 49 6.84 15.42 14.74
N ARG A 50 7.78 15.54 13.79
CA ARG A 50 8.63 14.42 13.32
C ARG A 50 9.76 13.96 14.27
N GLY A 51 9.83 14.48 15.50
CA GLY A 51 11.01 14.39 16.38
C GLY A 51 11.53 12.97 16.63
N GLY A 52 12.44 12.47 15.77
CA GLY A 52 13.01 11.13 15.84
C GLY A 52 12.20 10.03 15.15
N LEU A 53 11.01 10.32 14.60
CA LEU A 53 10.13 9.32 13.98
C LEU A 53 10.62 8.86 12.59
N LEU A 54 11.74 9.39 12.10
CA LEU A 54 12.28 9.15 10.75
C LEU A 54 13.16 7.90 10.62
N ASP A 55 13.41 7.19 11.73
CA ASP A 55 14.22 5.98 11.73
C ASP A 55 13.46 4.76 11.17
N VAL A 56 12.12 4.83 11.13
CA VAL A 56 11.28 3.80 10.55
C VAL A 56 11.12 4.02 9.04
N PRO A 57 11.46 3.06 8.15
CA PRO A 57 11.39 3.26 6.70
C PRO A 57 10.06 3.81 6.18
N ALA A 58 8.94 3.34 6.76
CA ALA A 58 7.59 3.75 6.38
C ALA A 58 7.34 5.27 6.51
N THR A 59 8.07 5.97 7.38
CA THR A 59 7.86 7.39 7.71
C THR A 59 8.75 8.34 6.90
N ARG A 60 9.65 7.81 6.09
CA ARG A 60 10.65 8.60 5.36
C ARG A 60 10.09 9.04 4.01
N ASP A 61 10.19 10.33 3.70
CA ASP A 61 9.62 10.88 2.45
C ASP A 61 10.18 10.23 1.18
N ARG A 62 11.45 9.82 1.20
CA ARG A 62 12.14 9.22 0.03
C ARG A 62 11.91 7.72 -0.11
N VAL A 63 11.26 7.06 0.85
CA VAL A 63 10.97 5.63 0.77
C VAL A 63 9.72 5.43 -0.08
N VAL A 64 9.88 4.62 -1.12
CA VAL A 64 8.79 4.16 -1.97
C VAL A 64 8.16 2.94 -1.28
N TRP A 65 6.84 2.97 -1.09
CA TRP A 65 6.09 1.83 -0.58
C TRP A 65 5.79 0.87 -1.72
N LEU A 66 5.91 -0.43 -1.48
CA LEU A 66 5.52 -1.44 -2.45
C LEU A 66 3.99 -1.40 -2.66
N ASP A 67 3.55 -1.34 -3.92
CA ASP A 67 2.15 -1.17 -4.26
C ASP A 67 1.70 -2.23 -5.28
N PRO A 68 1.01 -3.29 -4.82
CA PRO A 68 0.55 -4.36 -5.68
C PRO A 68 -0.45 -3.87 -6.75
N LEU A 69 -1.12 -2.73 -6.55
CA LEU A 69 -2.02 -2.15 -7.56
C LEU A 69 -1.27 -1.67 -8.80
N VAL A 70 -0.06 -1.11 -8.61
CA VAL A 70 0.79 -0.67 -9.74
C VAL A 70 1.13 -1.87 -10.61
N TRP A 71 1.52 -2.98 -9.98
CA TRP A 71 1.82 -4.24 -10.65
C TRP A 71 0.58 -4.87 -11.29
N ALA A 72 -0.56 -4.92 -10.60
CA ALA A 72 -1.80 -5.45 -11.13
C ALA A 72 -2.23 -4.75 -12.44
N ARG A 73 -2.14 -3.41 -12.48
CA ARG A 73 -2.42 -2.64 -13.71
C ARG A 73 -1.45 -2.93 -14.84
N HIS A 74 -0.18 -3.23 -14.52
CA HIS A 74 0.85 -3.52 -15.51
C HIS A 74 0.77 -4.97 -16.03
N LEU A 75 0.55 -5.94 -15.15
CA LEU A 75 0.48 -7.35 -15.49
C LEU A 75 -0.82 -7.68 -16.21
N TYR A 76 -1.92 -7.06 -15.79
CA TYR A 76 -3.28 -7.35 -16.25
C TYR A 76 -3.96 -6.12 -16.89
N PRO A 77 -3.45 -5.61 -18.03
CA PRO A 77 -3.99 -4.43 -18.70
C PRO A 77 -5.35 -4.64 -19.38
N GLU A 78 -5.79 -5.89 -19.55
CA GLU A 78 -7.09 -6.23 -20.16
C GLU A 78 -8.20 -6.47 -19.11
N GLU A 79 -7.85 -6.65 -17.84
CA GLU A 79 -8.83 -6.92 -16.79
C GLU A 79 -9.77 -5.73 -16.54
N LYS A 80 -11.07 -5.97 -16.41
CA LYS A 80 -12.04 -4.87 -16.22
C LYS A 80 -11.84 -4.14 -14.89
N SER A 81 -11.33 -4.83 -13.88
CA SER A 81 -11.12 -4.31 -12.53
C SER A 81 -9.74 -4.69 -12.02
N ARG A 82 -9.07 -3.77 -11.32
CA ARG A 82 -7.84 -4.03 -10.55
C ARG A 82 -8.07 -3.72 -9.08
N LYS A 83 -9.30 -3.87 -8.60
CA LYS A 83 -9.57 -3.82 -7.16
C LYS A 83 -8.92 -5.02 -6.50
N LEU A 84 -8.54 -4.87 -5.23
CA LEU A 84 -7.91 -5.94 -4.46
C LEU A 84 -8.72 -7.24 -4.52
N THR A 85 -10.05 -7.15 -4.33
CA THR A 85 -10.95 -8.30 -4.39
C THR A 85 -10.93 -9.01 -5.75
N SER A 86 -10.94 -8.24 -6.85
CA SER A 86 -10.89 -8.78 -8.21
C SER A 86 -9.54 -9.47 -8.49
N MET A 87 -8.44 -8.91 -8.01
CA MET A 87 -7.12 -9.52 -8.19
C MET A 87 -6.92 -10.74 -7.31
N ALA A 88 -7.44 -10.73 -6.09
CA ALA A 88 -7.45 -11.89 -5.21
C ALA A 88 -8.23 -13.06 -5.84
N GLU A 89 -9.44 -12.80 -6.34
CA GLU A 89 -10.26 -13.79 -7.05
C GLU A 89 -9.54 -14.34 -8.29
N LEU A 90 -8.99 -13.45 -9.14
CA LEU A 90 -8.24 -13.84 -10.34
C LEU A 90 -7.03 -14.73 -10.01
N LEU A 91 -6.37 -14.48 -8.89
CA LEU A 91 -5.18 -15.21 -8.44
C LEU A 91 -5.50 -16.44 -7.58
N GLY A 92 -6.79 -16.76 -7.38
CA GLY A 92 -7.22 -17.90 -6.56
C GLY A 92 -6.92 -17.73 -5.06
N ILE A 93 -6.90 -16.48 -4.56
CA ILE A 93 -6.67 -16.16 -3.15
C ILE A 93 -8.02 -16.05 -2.45
N GLU A 94 -8.24 -16.91 -1.45
CA GLU A 94 -9.43 -16.85 -0.62
C GLU A 94 -9.36 -15.66 0.36
N LEU A 95 -10.35 -14.77 0.29
CA LEU A 95 -10.46 -13.64 1.20
C LEU A 95 -11.31 -14.04 2.41
N GLN A 96 -10.69 -14.11 3.58
CA GLN A 96 -11.42 -14.31 4.83
C GLN A 96 -12.16 -13.02 5.25
N GLN A 97 -13.32 -13.17 5.89
CA GLN A 97 -14.17 -12.05 6.33
C GLN A 97 -13.83 -11.54 7.76
N ALA A 98 -12.63 -11.79 8.29
CA ALA A 98 -12.22 -11.30 9.61
C ALA A 98 -11.66 -9.88 9.51
N HIS A 99 -12.12 -8.96 10.37
CA HIS A 99 -11.66 -7.56 10.51
C HIS A 99 -11.14 -6.92 9.21
N ARG A 100 -12.04 -6.31 8.42
CA ARG A 100 -11.80 -5.84 7.03
C ARG A 100 -10.39 -5.32 6.73
N ALA A 101 -9.83 -4.44 7.56
CA ALA A 101 -8.50 -3.87 7.32
C ALA A 101 -7.35 -4.90 7.41
N THR A 102 -7.39 -5.82 8.38
CA THR A 102 -6.36 -6.85 8.53
C THR A 102 -6.44 -7.86 7.38
N ALA A 103 -7.66 -8.30 7.03
CA ALA A 103 -7.85 -9.19 5.88
C ALA A 103 -7.43 -8.52 4.56
N ASP A 104 -7.73 -7.23 4.37
CA ASP A 104 -7.28 -6.49 3.18
C ASP A 104 -5.75 -6.35 3.13
N ALA A 105 -5.09 -6.14 4.26
CA ALA A 105 -3.62 -6.07 4.32
C ALA A 105 -2.97 -7.43 4.00
N GLU A 106 -3.51 -8.53 4.55
CA GLU A 106 -3.05 -9.88 4.24
C GLU A 106 -3.27 -10.23 2.76
N ALA A 107 -4.46 -9.91 2.24
CA ALA A 107 -4.79 -10.11 0.83
C ALA A 107 -3.86 -9.32 -0.10
N ALA A 108 -3.54 -8.07 0.25
CA ALA A 108 -2.60 -7.26 -0.54
C ALA A 108 -1.21 -7.91 -0.62
N LEU A 109 -0.74 -8.47 0.51
CA LEU A 109 0.52 -9.20 0.56
C LEU A 109 0.47 -10.48 -0.28
N LEU A 110 -0.58 -11.29 -0.14
CA LEU A 110 -0.75 -12.54 -0.90
C LEU A 110 -0.85 -12.27 -2.41
N VAL A 111 -1.59 -11.23 -2.80
CA VAL A 111 -1.71 -10.79 -4.19
C VAL A 111 -0.33 -10.40 -4.74
N MET A 112 0.47 -9.64 -3.99
CA MET A 112 1.83 -9.30 -4.38
C MET A 112 2.73 -10.54 -4.52
N TYR A 113 2.66 -11.45 -3.55
CA TYR A 113 3.43 -12.70 -3.55
C TYR A 113 3.13 -13.53 -4.80
N LYS A 114 1.85 -13.70 -5.13
CA LYS A 114 1.42 -14.42 -6.32
C LYS A 114 1.83 -13.75 -7.61
N MET A 115 1.75 -12.42 -7.69
CA MET A 115 2.27 -11.70 -8.85
C MET A 115 3.80 -11.81 -8.98
N ALA A 116 4.53 -11.85 -7.86
CA ALA A 116 5.99 -11.98 -7.84
C ALA A 116 6.50 -13.34 -8.33
N GLU A 117 5.64 -14.37 -8.37
CA GLU A 117 5.95 -15.66 -9.00
C GLU A 117 6.14 -15.52 -10.52
N GLN A 118 5.56 -14.51 -11.16
CA GLN A 118 5.67 -14.28 -12.61
C GLN A 118 7.05 -13.76 -13.02
N ASP A 119 7.52 -14.19 -14.19
CA ASP A 119 8.83 -13.79 -14.75
C ASP A 119 8.92 -12.29 -15.09
N ARG A 120 7.78 -11.62 -15.21
CA ARG A 120 7.68 -10.19 -15.50
C ARG A 120 8.01 -9.31 -14.30
N ILE A 121 8.04 -9.86 -13.08
CA ILE A 121 8.44 -9.12 -11.87
C ILE A 121 9.91 -9.46 -11.55
N PRO A 122 10.80 -8.45 -11.39
CA PRO A 122 12.17 -8.68 -10.95
C PRO A 122 12.23 -9.39 -9.58
N LYS A 123 13.30 -10.12 -9.29
CA LYS A 123 13.43 -10.85 -8.03
C LYS A 123 14.15 -10.06 -6.93
N GLY A 124 15.00 -9.09 -7.30
CA GLY A 124 15.67 -8.23 -6.35
C GLY A 124 14.76 -7.10 -5.83
N TYR A 125 14.72 -6.89 -4.52
CA TYR A 125 13.91 -5.80 -3.91
C TYR A 125 14.19 -4.43 -4.54
N GLY A 126 15.47 -4.08 -4.74
CA GLY A 126 15.85 -2.80 -5.34
C GLY A 126 15.33 -2.65 -6.78
N GLU A 127 15.36 -3.74 -7.56
CA GLU A 127 14.88 -3.78 -8.94
C GLU A 127 13.35 -3.66 -8.98
N ILE A 128 12.63 -4.36 -8.09
CA ILE A 128 11.18 -4.25 -7.95
C ILE A 128 10.79 -2.79 -7.68
N ILE A 129 11.47 -2.12 -6.74
CA ILE A 129 11.14 -0.73 -6.39
C ILE A 129 11.44 0.22 -7.55
N GLN A 130 12.59 0.09 -8.20
CA GLN A 130 12.94 0.92 -9.37
C GLN A 130 11.92 0.75 -10.51
N GLU A 131 11.56 -0.50 -10.79
CA GLU A 131 10.63 -0.83 -11.86
C GLU A 131 9.20 -0.38 -11.54
N GLN A 132 8.75 -0.55 -10.29
CA GLN A 132 7.47 -0.02 -9.84
C GLN A 132 7.39 1.50 -10.03
N VAL A 133 8.45 2.25 -9.69
CA VAL A 133 8.50 3.70 -9.91
C VAL A 133 8.38 4.05 -11.39
N ARG A 134 9.07 3.32 -12.26
CA ARG A 134 9.00 3.51 -13.72
C ARG A 134 7.58 3.26 -14.24
N ILE A 135 6.97 2.15 -13.85
CA ILE A 135 5.61 1.76 -14.22
C ILE A 135 4.59 2.80 -13.73
N ALA A 136 4.66 3.19 -12.46
CA ALA A 136 3.73 4.15 -11.86
C ALA A 136 3.73 5.50 -12.60
N ARG A 137 4.91 6.01 -12.98
CA ARG A 137 5.04 7.24 -13.79
C ARG A 137 4.32 7.12 -15.13
N SER A 138 4.54 6.02 -15.85
CA SER A 138 3.87 5.77 -17.14
C SER A 138 2.34 5.67 -17.01
N GLN A 139 1.86 5.05 -15.92
CA GLN A 139 0.43 4.98 -15.61
C GLN A 139 -0.16 6.37 -15.32
N ASP A 140 0.54 7.21 -14.55
CA ASP A 140 0.11 8.56 -14.23
C ASP A 140 0.07 9.48 -15.45
N GLU A 141 1.08 9.41 -16.33
CA GLU A 141 1.12 10.13 -17.61
C GLU A 141 -0.07 9.76 -18.48
N THR A 142 -0.32 8.46 -18.64
CA THR A 142 -1.48 7.95 -19.39
C THR A 142 -2.78 8.49 -18.79
N ARG A 143 -2.98 8.36 -17.47
CA ARG A 143 -4.18 8.85 -16.78
C ARG A 143 -4.38 10.35 -16.95
N ASN A 144 -3.30 11.14 -16.89
CA ASN A 144 -3.36 12.59 -17.04
C ASN A 144 -3.73 13.02 -18.47
N MET A 145 -3.26 12.29 -19.48
CA MET A 145 -3.70 12.54 -20.86
C MET A 145 -5.21 12.34 -21.02
N TRP A 146 -5.76 11.26 -20.46
CA TRP A 146 -7.20 10.99 -20.51
C TRP A 146 -8.04 12.02 -19.74
N ARG A 147 -7.55 12.53 -18.61
CA ARG A 147 -8.25 13.57 -17.82
C ARG A 147 -8.27 14.96 -18.47
N ARG A 148 -7.39 15.20 -19.44
CA ARG A 148 -7.29 16.49 -20.16
C ARG A 148 -8.07 16.51 -21.47
N ARG A 149 -8.64 15.37 -21.88
CA ARG A 149 -9.57 15.24 -23.01
C ARG A 149 -11.00 15.39 -22.50
#